data_AF-A0A7S4UAK1-F1
#
_entry.id   AF-A0A7S4UAK1-F1
#
_cell.length_a   1.000
_cell.length_b   1.000
_cell.length_c   1.000
_cell.angle_alpha   90.00
_cell.angle_beta   90.00
_cell.angle_gamma   90.00
#
_symmetry.space_group_name_H-M   'P 1'
#
loop_
_entity.id
_entity.type
_entity.pdbx_description
1 polymer ?
#
loop_
_entity_poly.entity_id
_entity_poly.type
_entity_poly.pdbx_seq_one_letter_code
_entity_poly.pdbx_strand_id
1 'polypeptide(L)'
;NKDIQLLYVNRHLVKNTPIHKTINNLYSQSGQGEGFPVFLLKVRCPTSLYDITLLPNKSKVEFWDWDPLLALATHTIQDLFKELSISGSGMCMNRASALPSTLPIQDTQGKREEE
;
A
#
# COMPACT_ATOMS: atom_id res chain seq x y z
N ASN A 1 11.57 17.99 5.02
CA ASN A 1 11.11 16.86 5.87
C ASN A 1 10.81 15.63 5.05
N LYS A 2 11.66 14.59 5.13
CA LYS A 2 11.33 13.22 4.65
C LYS A 2 10.64 12.39 5.73
N ASP A 3 10.41 12.98 6.90
CA ASP A 3 10.13 12.27 8.15
C ASP A 3 8.69 11.75 8.25
N ILE A 4 7.81 12.14 7.32
CA ILE A 4 6.39 11.77 7.29
C ILE A 4 6.05 10.88 6.07
N GLN A 5 7.00 10.07 5.63
CA GLN A 5 6.79 9.05 4.59
C GLN A 5 6.64 7.68 5.24
N LEU A 6 5.40 7.21 5.37
CA LEU A 6 5.06 5.98 6.08
C LEU A 6 4.59 4.91 5.09
N LEU A 7 5.40 3.88 4.92
CA LEU A 7 5.07 2.71 4.11
C LEU A 7 4.90 1.48 5.00
N TYR A 8 3.72 0.90 5.00
CA TYR A 8 3.43 -0.36 5.67
C TYR A 8 3.32 -1.48 4.63
N VAL A 9 4.09 -2.55 4.82
CA VAL A 9 3.88 -3.82 4.12
C VAL A 9 3.28 -4.79 5.13
N ASN A 10 2.02 -5.14 4.92
CA ASN A 10 1.19 -5.88 5.88
C ASN A 10 1.13 -5.20 7.26
N ARG A 11 1.91 -5.69 8.22
CA ARG A 11 2.00 -5.14 9.60
C ARG A 11 3.34 -4.49 9.89
N HIS A 12 4.26 -4.47 8.95
CA HIS A 12 5.62 -3.98 9.15
C HIS A 12 5.79 -2.59 8.54
N LEU A 13 6.32 -1.66 9.34
CA LEU A 13 6.77 -0.36 8.84
C LEU A 13 8.10 -0.55 8.11
N VAL A 14 8.16 -0.15 6.85
CA VAL A 14 9.34 -0.31 6.00
C VAL A 14 9.86 1.07 5.60
N LYS A 15 11.18 1.22 5.65
CA LYS A 15 11.89 2.43 5.23
C LYS A 15 12.87 2.08 4.10
N ASN A 16 13.28 3.08 3.32
CA ASN A 16 14.29 2.96 2.27
C ASN A 16 13.97 1.94 1.16
N THR A 17 12.71 1.83 0.75
CA THR A 17 12.32 0.96 -0.38
C THR A 17 12.41 1.69 -1.72
N PRO A 18 12.50 0.96 -2.85
CA PRO A 18 12.38 1.53 -4.18
C PRO A 18 11.11 2.36 -4.37
N ILE A 19 10.00 1.95 -3.73
CA ILE A 19 8.73 2.70 -3.74
C ILE A 19 8.92 4.15 -3.28
N HIS A 20 9.64 4.38 -2.18
CA HIS A 20 9.88 5.75 -1.70
C HIS A 20 10.59 6.61 -2.75
N LYS A 21 11.59 6.04 -3.45
CA LYS A 21 12.31 6.73 -4.51
C LYS A 21 11.39 7.06 -5.69
N THR A 22 10.58 6.09 -6.12
CA THR A 22 9.64 6.25 -7.22
C THR A 22 8.59 7.33 -6.91
N ILE A 23 7.96 7.30 -5.74
CA ILE A 23 6.96 8.30 -5.32
C ILE A 23 7.58 9.70 -5.29
N ASN A 24 8.77 9.84 -4.70
CA ASN A 24 9.45 11.13 -4.64
C ASN A 24 9.78 11.67 -6.03
N ASN A 25 10.24 10.79 -6.95
CA ASN A 25 10.54 11.17 -8.32
C ASN A 25 9.28 11.61 -9.08
N LEU A 26 8.18 10.87 -8.94
CA LEU A 26 6.89 11.22 -9.55
C LEU A 26 6.35 12.55 -9.02
N TYR A 27 6.48 12.80 -7.72
CA TYR A 27 6.05 14.05 -7.12
C TYR A 27 6.86 15.23 -7.68
N SER A 28 8.19 15.11 -7.75
CA SER A 28 9.04 16.14 -8.35
C SER A 28 8.72 16.40 -9.84
N GLN A 29 8.34 15.37 -10.59
CA GLN A 29 7.93 15.51 -12.00
C GLN A 29 6.53 16.09 -12.18
N SER A 30 5.64 15.93 -11.19
CA SER A 30 4.23 16.35 -11.28
C SER A 30 4.01 17.87 -11.16
N GLY A 31 5.06 18.64 -10.84
CA GLY A 31 4.95 20.10 -10.67
C GLY A 31 4.13 20.54 -9.45
N GLN A 32 3.82 19.62 -8.52
CA GLN A 32 2.98 19.86 -7.34
C GLN A 32 3.67 20.68 -6.23
N GLY A 33 4.90 21.14 -6.45
CA GLY A 33 5.65 22.03 -5.55
C GLY A 33 7.06 21.54 -5.22
N GLU A 34 7.81 22.37 -4.51
CA GLU A 34 9.16 22.02 -4.05
C GLU A 34 9.11 21.29 -2.71
N GLY A 35 9.70 20.09 -2.63
CA GLY A 35 9.83 19.34 -1.38
C GLY A 35 9.62 17.83 -1.50
N PHE A 36 9.26 17.21 -0.38
CA PHE A 36 8.96 15.78 -0.31
C PHE A 36 7.46 15.58 -0.04
N PRO A 37 6.80 14.66 -0.76
CA PRO A 37 5.41 14.35 -0.48
C PRO A 37 5.26 13.70 0.89
N VAL A 38 4.16 14.03 1.56
CA VAL A 38 3.70 13.37 2.77
C VAL A 38 2.72 12.28 2.35
N PHE A 39 2.97 11.04 2.76
CA PHE A 39 2.10 9.92 2.40
C PHE A 39 2.09 8.82 3.46
N LEU A 40 0.94 8.14 3.52
CA LEU A 40 0.75 6.89 4.25
C LEU A 40 0.26 5.83 3.25
N LEU A 41 1.13 4.89 2.92
CA LEU A 41 0.81 3.81 1.98
C LEU A 41 0.80 2.47 2.72
N LYS A 42 -0.26 1.69 2.54
CA LYS A 42 -0.37 0.33 3.09
C LYS A 42 -0.51 -0.67 1.95
N VAL A 43 0.52 -1.50 1.78
CA VAL A 43 0.56 -2.60 0.83
C VAL A 43 0.16 -3.87 1.56
N ARG A 44 -0.88 -4.55 1.05
CA ARG A 44 -1.22 -5.91 1.49
C ARG A 44 -0.80 -6.89 0.42
N CYS A 45 -0.07 -7.92 0.81
CA CYS A 45 0.37 -8.97 -0.10
C CYS A 45 0.57 -10.29 0.66
N PRO A 46 0.44 -11.46 0.01
CA PRO A 46 0.81 -12.74 0.60
C PRO A 46 2.26 -12.76 1.09
N THR A 47 2.51 -13.44 2.20
CA THR A 47 3.87 -13.59 2.79
C THR A 47 4.82 -14.41 1.93
N SER A 48 4.32 -15.11 0.90
CA SER A 48 5.14 -15.84 -0.07
C SER A 48 5.82 -14.95 -1.10
N LEU A 49 5.41 -13.68 -1.24
CA LEU A 49 5.93 -12.77 -2.26
C LEU A 49 7.10 -11.90 -1.78
N TYR A 50 7.38 -11.92 -0.48
CA TYR A 50 8.41 -11.08 0.11
C TYR A 50 9.03 -11.73 1.34
N ASP A 51 10.30 -11.45 1.55
CA ASP A 51 11.03 -11.80 2.77
C ASP A 51 11.17 -10.58 3.68
N ILE A 52 11.22 -10.83 4.99
CA ILE A 52 11.36 -9.80 6.02
C ILE A 52 12.58 -10.08 6.87
N THR A 53 13.55 -9.19 6.80
CA THR A 53 14.64 -9.16 7.77
C THR A 53 14.24 -8.28 8.95
N LEU A 54 14.01 -8.91 10.11
CA LEU A 54 13.73 -8.21 11.37
C LEU A 54 15.05 -7.80 12.04
N LEU A 55 15.51 -6.58 11.79
CA LEU A 55 16.64 -6.01 12.54
C LEU A 55 16.13 -5.25 13.77
N PRO A 56 16.88 -5.24 14.88
CA PRO A 56 16.46 -4.61 16.14
C PRO A 56 16.17 -3.11 16.02
N ASN A 57 16.68 -2.43 14.98
CA ASN A 57 16.45 -1.00 14.75
C ASN A 57 15.47 -0.71 13.60
N LYS A 58 15.30 -1.63 12.63
CA LYS A 58 14.50 -1.44 11.40
C LYS A 58 14.09 -2.78 10.80
N SER A 59 12.83 -2.93 10.40
CA SER A 59 12.42 -4.04 9.53
C SER A 59 12.76 -3.70 8.07
N LYS A 60 13.43 -4.62 7.38
CA LYS A 60 13.72 -4.53 5.94
C LYS A 60 12.82 -5.54 5.22
N VAL A 61 12.20 -5.11 4.13
CA VAL A 61 11.39 -5.97 3.26
C VAL A 61 12.07 -6.08 1.91
N GLU A 62 12.18 -7.32 1.42
CA GLU A 62 12.71 -7.64 0.11
C GLU A 62 11.65 -8.44 -0.65
N PHE A 63 11.08 -7.85 -1.69
CA PHE A 63 10.20 -8.60 -2.60
C PHE A 63 11.03 -9.44 -3.55
N TRP A 64 10.50 -10.60 -3.93
CA TRP A 64 11.08 -11.41 -4.99
C TRP A 64 11.19 -10.62 -6.31
N ASP A 65 10.13 -9.88 -6.64
CA ASP A 65 10.07 -9.00 -7.80
C ASP A 65 9.45 -7.65 -7.40
N TRP A 66 10.20 -6.58 -7.63
CA TRP A 66 9.77 -5.21 -7.34
C TRP A 66 9.04 -4.56 -8.52
N ASP A 67 9.27 -5.03 -9.75
CA ASP A 67 8.79 -4.39 -10.96
C ASP A 67 7.26 -4.27 -11.02
N PRO A 68 6.45 -5.32 -10.78
CA PRO A 68 5.00 -5.21 -10.83
C PRO A 68 4.46 -4.28 -9.73
N LEU A 69 5.09 -4.27 -8.56
CA LEU A 69 4.71 -3.42 -7.44
C LEU A 69 5.03 -1.94 -7.74
N LEU A 70 6.19 -1.67 -8.34
CA LEU A 70 6.61 -0.33 -8.74
C LEU A 70 5.78 0.20 -9.90
N ALA A 71 5.47 -0.64 -10.89
CA ALA A 71 4.57 -0.29 -11.98
C ALA A 71 3.19 0.08 -11.44
N LEU A 72 2.61 -0.75 -10.56
CA LEU A 72 1.32 -0.48 -9.95
C LEU A 72 1.31 0.84 -9.16
N ALA A 73 2.32 1.06 -8.32
CA ALA A 73 2.44 2.29 -7.55
C ALA A 73 2.58 3.51 -8.46
N THR A 74 3.38 3.40 -9.52
CA THR A 74 3.62 4.47 -10.49
C THR A 74 2.35 4.85 -11.22
N HIS A 75 1.67 3.88 -11.82
CA HIS A 75 0.43 4.12 -12.56
C HIS A 75 -0.64 4.74 -11.66
N THR A 76 -0.84 4.16 -10.47
CA THR A 76 -1.85 4.67 -9.53
C THR A 76 -1.55 6.12 -9.15
N ILE A 77 -0.31 6.46 -8.81
CA ILE A 77 0.04 7.81 -8.37
C ILE A 77 -0.01 8.83 -9.52
N GLN A 78 0.42 8.44 -10.71
CA GLN A 78 0.28 9.28 -11.89
C GLN A 78 -1.18 9.58 -12.19
N ASP A 79 -2.06 8.58 -12.08
CA ASP A 79 -3.49 8.77 -12.29
C ASP A 79 -4.09 9.65 -11.20
N LEU A 80 -3.70 9.47 -9.93
CA LEU A 80 -4.07 10.38 -8.83
C LEU A 80 -3.66 11.83 -9.12
N PHE A 81 -2.43 12.07 -9.58
CA PHE A 81 -1.98 13.43 -9.89
C PHE A 81 -2.73 14.04 -11.07
N LYS A 82 -3.01 13.26 -12.13
CA LYS A 82 -3.84 13.73 -13.24
C LYS A 82 -5.25 14.11 -12.77
N GLU A 83 -5.87 13.28 -11.94
CA GLU A 83 -7.20 13.54 -11.37
C GLU A 83 -7.20 14.83 -10.52
N LEU A 84 -6.17 15.05 -9.72
CA LEU A 84 -6.00 16.27 -8.91
C LEU A 84 -5.77 17.52 -9.76
N SER A 85 -5.05 17.41 -10.89
CA SER A 85 -4.88 18.51 -11.83
C SER A 85 -6.18 18.88 -12.56
N ILE A 86 -7.10 17.92 -12.75
CA ILE A 86 -8.40 18.15 -13.37
C ILE A 86 -9.42 18.68 -12.35
N SER A 87 -9.31 18.25 -11.09
CA SER A 87 -10.26 18.56 -10.02
C SER A 87 -9.61 19.44 -8.95
N GLY A 88 -9.68 20.77 -9.14
CA GLY A 88 -9.28 21.78 -8.15
C GLY A 88 -10.14 21.83 -6.87
N SER A 89 -10.67 20.70 -6.40
CA SER A 89 -11.39 20.60 -5.13
C SER A 89 -11.18 19.24 -4.49
N GLY A 90 -10.79 19.28 -3.22
CA GLY A 90 -10.26 18.15 -2.46
C GLY A 90 -11.19 16.95 -2.41
N MET A 91 -10.68 15.81 -2.89
CA MET A 91 -11.26 14.51 -2.62
C MET A 91 -10.22 13.63 -1.93
N CYS A 92 -10.59 13.12 -0.76
CA CYS A 92 -9.89 12.04 -0.09
C CYS A 92 -10.21 10.73 -0.83
N MET A 93 -9.23 10.17 -1.54
CA MET A 93 -9.45 8.94 -2.30
C MET A 93 -9.32 7.71 -1.41
N ASN A 94 -10.45 7.08 -1.10
CA ASN A 94 -10.49 5.71 -0.60
C ASN A 94 -10.64 4.77 -1.80
N ARG A 95 -9.55 4.45 -2.51
CA ARG A 95 -9.58 3.34 -3.46
C ARG A 95 -9.44 2.03 -2.67
N ALA A 96 -10.48 1.67 -1.93
CA ALA A 96 -10.62 0.32 -1.41
C ALA A 96 -10.78 -0.59 -2.62
N SER A 97 -9.73 -1.34 -2.98
CA SER A 97 -9.95 -2.53 -3.79
C SER A 97 -10.99 -3.35 -3.07
N ALA A 98 -12.14 -3.56 -3.71
CA ALA A 98 -13.22 -4.36 -3.19
C ALA A 98 -12.65 -5.73 -2.81
N LEU A 99 -12.46 -5.96 -1.50
CA LEU A 99 -12.40 -7.30 -0.96
C LEU A 99 -13.78 -7.91 -1.23
N PRO A 100 -13.89 -9.09 -1.84
CA PRO A 100 -15.14 -9.83 -1.83
C PRO A 100 -15.54 -10.04 -0.37
N SER A 101 -16.56 -9.31 0.08
CA SER A 101 -17.29 -9.65 1.27
C SER A 101 -17.96 -11.01 1.05
N THR A 102 -18.15 -11.73 2.16
CA THR A 102 -18.91 -12.98 2.31
C THR A 102 -18.27 -14.26 1.74
N LEU A 103 -17.59 -14.99 2.64
CA LEU A 103 -17.78 -16.44 2.71
C LEU A 103 -18.92 -16.71 3.71
N PRO A 104 -19.95 -17.50 3.36
CA PRO A 104 -21.03 -17.82 4.28
C PRO A 104 -20.51 -18.72 5.40
N ILE A 105 -20.80 -18.31 6.64
CA ILE A 105 -20.77 -19.16 7.83
C ILE A 105 -21.82 -20.25 7.59
N GLN A 106 -21.39 -21.52 7.51
CA GLN A 106 -22.30 -22.65 7.66
C GLN A 106 -22.29 -23.02 9.15
N ASP A 107 -23.39 -22.68 9.82
CA ASP A 107 -23.72 -23.20 11.14
C ASP A 107 -23.86 -24.73 11.04
N THR A 108 -22.90 -25.46 11.61
CA THR A 108 -23.09 -26.88 11.87
C THR A 108 -24.06 -27.01 13.04
N GLN A 109 -25.35 -27.18 12.73
CA GLN A 109 -26.38 -27.53 13.70
C GLN A 109 -25.97 -28.78 14.50
N GLY A 110 -25.85 -28.61 15.82
CA GLY A 110 -25.85 -29.71 16.76
C GLY A 110 -27.16 -30.49 16.66
N LYS A 111 -27.08 -31.73 16.22
CA LYS A 111 -28.18 -32.69 16.26
C LYS A 111 -28.05 -33.47 17.56
N ARG A 112 -28.98 -33.20 18.46
CA ARG A 112 -29.32 -33.98 19.65
C ARG A 112 -29.76 -35.37 19.15
N GLU A 113 -28.98 -36.42 19.45
CA GLU A 113 -29.46 -37.79 19.40
C GLU A 113 -29.86 -38.19 20.82
N GLU A 114 -31.12 -38.58 20.91
CA GLU A 114 -31.82 -39.08 22.07
C GLU A 114 -31.94 -40.58 21.84
N GLU A 115 -31.25 -41.39 22.66
CA GLU A 115 -31.63 -42.76 23.01
C GLU A 115 -31.04 -43.12 24.38
#